data_AF-A0A661J2S8-F1
#
_entry.id   AF-A0A661J2S8-F1
#
_cell.length_a   1.000
_cell.length_b   1.000
_cell.length_c   1.000
_cell.angle_alpha   90.00
_cell.angle_beta   90.00
_cell.angle_gamma   90.00
#
_symmetry.space_group_name_H-M   'P 1'
#
loop_
_entity.id
_entity.type
_entity.pdbx_description
1 polymer ?
#
loop_
_entity_poly.entity_id
_entity_poly.type
_entity_poly.pdbx_seq_one_letter_code
_entity_poly.pdbx_strand_id
1 'polypeptide(L)' 'PVGTKLKIRLLLPTAPFHIIEAIGEVVRVAKRGDRHLICVAFRHIGDDEREEIVRFTFEKQKEMLRDKPH' A
#
# COMPACT_ATOMS: atom_id res chain seq x y z
N PRO A 1 11.95 8.19 -11.29
CA PRO A 1 11.15 8.59 -12.48
C PRO A 1 10.05 7.56 -12.75
N VAL A 2 9.15 7.78 -13.71
CA VAL A 2 8.26 6.71 -14.18
C VAL A 2 9.10 5.56 -14.77
N GLY A 3 8.71 4.31 -14.52
CA GLY A 3 9.46 3.10 -14.89
C GLY A 3 10.55 2.70 -13.89
N THR A 4 10.85 3.53 -12.88
CA THR A 4 11.81 3.18 -11.84
C THR A 4 11.29 2.01 -11.00
N LYS A 5 12.10 0.95 -10.87
CA LYS A 5 11.82 -0.16 -9.97
C LYS A 5 12.23 0.20 -8.54
N LEU A 6 11.37 -0.14 -7.58
CA LEU A 6 11.57 0.10 -6.16
C LEU A 6 11.48 -1.22 -5.41
N LYS A 7 12.43 -1.48 -4.50
CA LYS A 7 12.22 -2.44 -3.41
C LYS A 7 11.40 -1.73 -2.33
N ILE A 8 10.26 -2.30 -1.99
CA ILE A 8 9.28 -1.71 -1.08
C ILE A 8 9.18 -2.61 0.13
N ARG A 9 9.23 -2.00 1.31
CA ARG A 9 8.98 -2.67 2.58
C ARG A 9 7.85 -1.93 3.29
N LEU A 10 6.74 -2.62 3.53
CA LEU A 10 5.58 -2.08 4.23
C LEU A 10 5.47 -2.76 5.59
N LEU A 11 5.05 -1.99 6.60
CA LEU A 11 4.67 -2.52 7.90
C LEU A 11 3.16 -2.35 8.02
N LEU A 12 2.43 -3.46 8.06
CA LEU A 12 1.01 -3.41 8.38
C LEU A 12 0.85 -3.30 9.90
N PRO A 13 0.10 -2.30 10.40
CA PRO A 13 -0.15 -2.11 11.83
C PRO A 13 -1.23 -3.10 12.32
N THR A 14 -0.97 -4.39 12.16
CA THR A 14 -1.77 -5.51 12.67
C THR A 14 -1.16 -6.05 13.96
N ALA A 15 -1.91 -6.89 14.69
CA ALA A 15 -1.40 -7.67 15.82
C ALA A 15 -1.49 -9.17 15.48
N PRO A 16 -0.35 -9.88 15.26
CA PRO A 16 1.02 -9.38 15.27
C PRO A 16 1.33 -8.45 14.08
N PHE A 17 2.38 -7.64 14.20
CA PHE A 17 2.85 -6.78 13.10
C PHE A 17 3.32 -7.64 11.93
N HIS A 18 2.89 -7.28 10.72
CA HIS A 18 3.24 -8.01 9.51
C HIS A 18 4.09 -7.13 8.59
N ILE A 19 5.27 -7.63 8.19
CA ILE A 19 6.18 -6.95 7.26
C ILE A 19 5.98 -7.54 5.89
N ILE A 20 5.71 -6.68 4.90
CA ILE A 20 5.56 -7.08 3.51
C ILE A 20 6.75 -6.57 2.71
N GLU A 21 7.36 -7.46 1.94
CA GLU A 21 8.36 -7.10 0.94
C GLU A 21 7.77 -7.25 -0.48
N ALA A 22 7.95 -6.23 -1.30
CA ALA A 22 7.47 -6.24 -2.69
C ALA A 22 8.45 -5.50 -3.60
N ILE A 23 8.40 -5.85 -4.89
CA ILE A 23 9.00 -5.05 -5.97
C ILE A 23 7.89 -4.31 -6.68
N GLY A 24 7.98 -2.99 -6.70
CA GLY A 24 7.06 -2.14 -7.43
C GLY A 24 7.74 -1.31 -8.52
N GLU A 25 6.92 -0.75 -9.39
CA GLU A 25 7.35 0.15 -10.45
C GLU A 25 6.61 1.47 -10.34
N VAL A 26 7.34 2.59 -10.40
CA VAL A 26 6.73 3.91 -10.40
C VAL A 26 5.95 4.10 -11.71
N VAL A 27 4.63 4.20 -11.62
CA VAL A 27 3.74 4.37 -12.79
C VAL A 27 3.33 5.83 -12.98
N ARG A 28 3.43 6.66 -11.94
CA ARG A 28 3.11 8.09 -12.01
C ARG A 28 3.85 8.86 -10.94
N VAL A 29 4.29 10.07 -11.28
CA VAL A 29 4.80 11.06 -10.33
C VAL A 29 3.98 12.33 -10.50
N ALA A 30 3.46 12.88 -9.41
CA ALA A 30 2.71 14.12 -9.40
C ALA A 30 3.23 15.04 -8.29
N LYS A 31 3.22 16.35 -8.53
CA LYS A 31 3.53 17.35 -7.51
C LYS A 31 2.24 17.83 -6.85
N ARG A 32 2.19 17.85 -5.52
CA ARG A 32 1.12 18.50 -4.74
C ARG A 32 1.75 19.43 -3.71
N GLY A 33 1.73 20.72 -4.00
CA GLY A 33 2.46 21.73 -3.23
C GLY A 33 3.96 21.41 -3.25
N ASP A 34 4.57 21.36 -2.06
CA ASP A 34 5.99 21.02 -1.91
C ASP A 34 6.26 19.51 -1.81
N ARG A 35 5.23 18.67 -1.95
CA ARG A 35 5.36 17.22 -1.86
C ARG A 35 5.28 16.55 -3.22
N HIS A 36 6.03 15.46 -3.37
CA HIS A 36 5.90 14.54 -4.48
C HIS A 36 4.99 13.37 -4.08
N LEU A 37 3.97 13.12 -4.90
CA LEU A 37 3.16 11.91 -4.85
C LEU A 37 3.72 10.92 -5.86
N ILE A 38 4.12 9.75 -5.38
CA ILE A 38 4.66 8.67 -6.20
C ILE A 38 3.63 7.54 -6.20
N CYS A 39 3.06 7.25 -7.36
CA CYS A 39 2.18 6.09 -7.53
C CYS A 39 3.01 4.90 -7.99
N VAL A 40 2.87 3.78 -7.29
CA VAL A 40 3.66 2.58 -7.51
C VAL A 40 2.72 1.41 -7.78
N ALA A 41 2.94 0.70 -8.87
CA ALA A 41 2.28 -0.57 -9.15
C ALA A 41 3.12 -1.71 -8.57
N PHE A 42 2.54 -2.56 -7.73
CA PHE A 42 3.23 -3.76 -7.26
C PHE A 42 3.34 -4.77 -8.41
N ARG A 43 4.58 -5.08 -8.82
CA ARG A 43 4.88 -6.00 -9.91
C ARG A 43 5.16 -7.41 -9.40
N HIS A 44 5.86 -7.50 -8.27
CA HIS A 44 6.12 -8.75 -7.59
C HIS A 44 5.81 -8.59 -6.10
N ILE A 45 4.89 -9.40 -5.63
CA ILE A 45 4.50 -9.55 -4.22
C ILE A 45 4.08 -11.02 -4.09
N GLY A 46 4.43 -11.67 -2.98
CA GLY A 46 3.98 -13.03 -2.73
C GLY A 46 2.47 -13.08 -2.52
N ASP A 47 1.90 -14.26 -2.72
CA ASP A 47 0.44 -14.42 -2.67
C ASP A 47 -0.09 -14.24 -1.25
N ASP A 48 0.62 -14.75 -0.25
CA ASP A 48 0.29 -14.57 1.17
C ASP A 48 0.34 -13.09 1.58
N GLU A 49 1.40 -12.37 1.18
CA GLU A 49 1.51 -10.93 1.48
C GLU A 49 0.41 -10.12 0.76
N ARG A 50 0.06 -10.52 -0.45
CA ARG A 50 -1.04 -9.89 -1.20
C ARG A 50 -2.37 -10.09 -0.47
N GLU A 51 -2.67 -11.30 -0.04
CA GLU A 51 -3.88 -11.61 0.72
C GLU A 51 -3.96 -10.77 1.99
N GLU A 52 -2.83 -10.59 2.66
CA GLU A 52 -2.74 -9.78 3.89
C GLU A 52 -2.97 -8.29 3.66
N ILE A 53 -2.45 -7.72 2.57
CA ILE A 53 -2.79 -6.33 2.17
C ILE A 53 -4.29 -6.22 1.92
N VAL A 54 -4.86 -7.17 1.17
CA VAL A 54 -6.26 -7.16 0.79
C VAL A 54 -7.14 -7.22 2.04
N ARG A 55 -6.88 -8.18 2.94
CA ARG A 55 -7.60 -8.35 4.20
C ARG A 55 -7.51 -7.10 5.08
N PHE A 56 -6.29 -6.58 5.30
CA PHE A 56 -6.07 -5.37 6.08
C PHE A 56 -6.82 -4.16 5.50
N THR A 57 -6.76 -3.98 4.18
CA THR A 57 -7.42 -2.85 3.50
C THR A 57 -8.93 -2.93 3.67
N PHE A 58 -9.53 -4.12 3.52
CA PHE A 58 -10.96 -4.32 3.73
C PHE A 58 -11.38 -4.09 5.18
N GLU A 59 -10.61 -4.55 6.16
CA GLU A 59 -10.88 -4.30 7.58
C GLU A 59 -10.88 -2.81 7.90
N LYS A 60 -9.88 -2.06 7.43
CA LYS A 60 -9.81 -0.60 7.61
C LYS A 60 -10.96 0.12 6.93
N GLN A 61 -11.36 -0.31 5.73
CA GLN A 61 -12.54 0.24 5.06
C GLN A 61 -13.83 0.01 5.88
N LYS A 62 -14.03 -1.18 6.45
CA LYS A 62 -15.18 -1.46 7.33
C LYS A 62 -15.17 -0.59 8.58
N GLU A 63 -14.02 -0.42 9.23
CA GLU A 63 -13.87 0.47 10.39
C GLU A 63 -14.26 1.92 10.03
N MET A 64 -13.74 2.45 8.92
CA MET A 64 -14.05 3.81 8.45
C MET A 64 -15.53 4.02 8.12
N LEU A 65 -16.25 2.96 7.75
CA LEU A 65 -17.69 3.01 7.51
C LEU A 65 -18.50 2.98 8.81
N ARG A 66 -18.01 2.28 9.85
CA ARG A 66 -18.65 2.23 11.18
C ARG A 66 -18.57 3.56 11.93
N ASP A 67 -17.50 4.32 11.72
CA ASP A 67 -17.28 5.62 12.37
C ASP A 67 -18.01 6.79 11.70
N LYS A 68 -18.77 6.55 10.62
CA LYS A 68 -19.64 7.59 10.05
C LYS A 68 -21.01 7.55 10.76
N PRO A 69 -21.40 8.61 11.50
CA PRO A 69 -22.77 8.71 11.97
C PRO A 69 -23.70 8.75 10.75
N HIS A 70 -24.71 7.88 10.73
CA HIS A 70 -25.82 7.98 9.79
C HIS A 70 -26.60 9.27 10.00
#